data_AF-A0A661PF25-F1
#
_entry.id   AF-A0A661PF25-F1
#
_cell.length_a   1.000
_cell.length_b   1.000
_cell.length_c   1.000
_cell.angle_alpha   90.00
_cell.angle_beta   90.00
_cell.angle_gamma   90.00
#
_symmetry.space_group_name_H-M   'P 1'
#
loop_
_entity.id
_entity.type
_entity.pdbx_description
1 polymer ?
#
loop_
_entity_poly.entity_id
_entity_poly.type
_entity_poly.pdbx_seq_one_letter_code
_entity_poly.pdbx_strand_id
1 'polypeptide(L)'
;TQAVSLYFVETRGARFNLRAGLDEEVLSRYDQILERLSKVFAAGIKNGIFRSLDPDYLARSLDSLASTFLFAWLDDPQKYPYEKSLRMMDEIFFHNILVADYVKS
;
A
#
# COMPACT_ATOMS: atom_id res chain seq x y z
N THR A 1 3.42 22.46 -1.29
CA THR A 1 3.56 21.08 -1.79
C THR A 1 4.09 20.98 -3.23
N GLN A 2 4.11 22.07 -4.02
CA GLN A 2 4.58 22.07 -5.42
C GLN A 2 6.10 21.84 -5.61
N ALA A 3 6.93 22.11 -4.59
CA ALA A 3 8.38 22.00 -4.73
C ALA A 3 8.87 20.55 -4.94
N VAL A 4 8.20 19.58 -4.32
CA VAL A 4 8.59 18.16 -4.44
C VAL A 4 8.18 17.64 -5.81
N SER A 5 6.93 17.88 -6.25
CA SER A 5 6.50 17.45 -7.58
C SER A 5 7.30 18.12 -8.70
N LEU A 6 7.60 19.42 -8.57
CA LEU A 6 8.41 20.16 -9.54
C LEU A 6 9.85 19.64 -9.61
N TYR A 7 10.50 19.38 -8.48
CA TYR A 7 11.86 18.80 -8.44
C TYR A 7 11.93 17.46 -9.16
N PHE A 8 10.95 16.57 -8.94
CA PHE A 8 10.89 15.27 -9.60
C PHE A 8 10.60 15.38 -11.10
N VAL A 9 9.75 16.32 -11.52
CA VAL A 9 9.48 16.57 -12.95
C VAL A 9 10.70 17.14 -13.66
N GLU A 10 11.37 18.13 -13.06
CA GLU A 10 12.54 18.80 -13.66
C GLU A 10 13.78 17.91 -13.71
N THR A 11 14.02 17.09 -12.68
CA THR A 11 15.23 16.25 -12.64
C THR A 11 15.04 14.87 -13.25
N ARG A 12 13.81 14.34 -13.33
CA ARG A 12 13.57 12.91 -13.67
C ARG A 12 12.50 12.64 -14.73
N GLY A 13 11.86 13.66 -15.29
CA GLY A 13 10.95 13.55 -16.44
C GLY A 13 9.54 13.03 -16.13
N ALA A 14 8.59 13.33 -17.03
CA ALA A 14 7.14 13.21 -16.85
C ALA A 14 6.56 11.77 -16.76
N ARG A 15 7.39 10.74 -16.59
CA ARG A 15 6.97 9.36 -16.32
C ARG A 15 7.89 8.75 -15.28
N PHE A 16 7.71 9.16 -14.03
CA PHE A 16 8.43 8.58 -12.89
C PHE A 16 7.93 7.14 -12.67
N ASN A 17 8.62 6.16 -13.23
CA ASN A 17 8.50 4.80 -12.73
C ASN A 17 9.23 4.79 -11.38
N LEU A 18 8.46 4.87 -10.28
CA LEU A 18 8.97 4.96 -8.91
C LEU A 18 10.08 3.96 -8.63
N ARG A 19 10.03 2.76 -9.20
CA ARG A 19 11.08 1.74 -9.02
C ARG A 19 12.34 1.99 -9.83
N ALA A 20 12.24 2.60 -11.01
CA ALA A 20 13.37 2.81 -11.92
C ALA A 20 14.25 4.02 -11.53
N GLY A 21 13.77 4.90 -10.65
CA GLY A 21 14.51 6.06 -10.16
C GLY A 21 15.03 5.92 -8.72
N LEU A 22 14.83 4.75 -8.09
CA LEU A 22 15.28 4.48 -6.72
C LEU A 22 16.62 3.77 -6.74
N ASP A 23 17.51 4.17 -5.83
CA ASP A 23 18.78 3.48 -5.57
C ASP A 23 18.49 2.01 -5.17
N GLU A 24 19.39 1.09 -5.50
CA GLU A 24 19.27 -0.35 -5.17
C GLU A 24 19.05 -0.57 -3.68
N GLU A 25 19.63 0.27 -2.83
CA GLU A 25 19.40 0.22 -1.38
C GLU A 25 17.93 0.49 -1.03
N VAL A 26 17.29 1.45 -1.71
CA VAL A 26 15.88 1.80 -1.45
C VAL A 26 14.96 0.70 -1.95
N LEU A 27 15.26 0.09 -3.11
CA LEU A 27 14.53 -1.07 -3.61
C LEU A 27 14.62 -2.26 -2.64
N SER A 28 15.82 -2.55 -2.14
CA SER A 28 16.04 -3.61 -1.15
C SER A 28 15.25 -3.38 0.15
N ARG A 29 15.24 -2.14 0.67
CA ARG A 29 14.43 -1.80 1.85
C ARG A 29 12.93 -1.97 1.60
N TYR A 30 12.46 -1.60 0.42
CA TYR A 30 11.06 -1.78 0.04
C TYR A 30 10.68 -3.26 -0.06
N ASP A 31 11.55 -4.10 -0.65
CA ASP A 31 11.32 -5.55 -0.70
C ASP A 31 11.30 -6.18 0.71
N GLN A 32 12.16 -5.71 1.63
CA GLN A 32 12.13 -6.15 3.03
C GLN A 32 10.83 -5.76 3.75
N ILE A 33 10.23 -4.62 3.41
CA ILE A 33 8.92 -4.21 3.95
C ILE A 33 7.83 -5.17 3.46
N LEU A 34 7.81 -5.46 2.16
CA LEU A 34 6.85 -6.40 1.59
C LEU A 34 7.00 -7.81 2.17
N GLU A 35 8.23 -8.28 2.37
CA GLU A 35 8.49 -9.58 3.01
C GLU A 35 7.94 -9.62 4.45
N ARG A 36 8.16 -8.55 5.23
CA ARG A 36 7.60 -8.45 6.58
C ARG A 36 6.08 -8.43 6.58
N LEU A 37 5.47 -7.70 5.65
CA LEU A 37 4.02 -7.64 5.51
C LEU A 37 3.41 -9.00 5.10
N SER A 38 4.07 -9.71 4.20
CA SER A 38 3.69 -11.08 3.82
C SER A 38 3.73 -12.03 5.02
N LYS A 39 4.77 -11.94 5.87
CA LYS A 39 4.85 -12.72 7.12
C LYS A 39 3.70 -12.42 8.08
N VAL A 40 3.24 -11.16 8.15
CA VAL A 40 2.07 -10.79 8.95
C VAL A 40 0.80 -11.45 8.41
N PHE A 41 0.58 -11.41 7.09
CA PHE A 41 -0.56 -12.11 6.48
C PHE A 41 -0.50 -13.62 6.70
N ALA A 42 0.66 -14.25 6.51
CA ALA A 42 0.85 -15.67 6.76
C ALA A 42 0.51 -16.05 8.21
N ALA A 43 0.94 -15.25 9.18
CA ALA A 43 0.60 -15.45 10.59
C ALA A 43 -0.91 -15.27 10.86
N GLY A 44 -1.53 -14.23 10.29
CA GLY A 44 -2.97 -14.00 10.42
C GLY A 44 -3.82 -15.09 9.78
N ILE A 45 -3.39 -15.64 8.63
CA ILE A 45 -4.04 -16.79 7.98
C ILE A 45 -3.94 -18.03 8.88
N LYS A 46 -2.75 -18.32 9.43
CA LYS A 46 -2.55 -19.42 10.37
C LYS A 46 -3.45 -19.31 11.60
N ASN A 47 -3.71 -18.09 12.06
CA ASN A 47 -4.56 -17.80 13.21
C ASN A 47 -6.06 -17.66 12.85
N GLY A 48 -6.45 -17.88 11.59
CA GLY A 48 -7.84 -17.77 11.15
C GLY A 48 -8.41 -16.36 11.09
N ILE A 49 -7.56 -15.32 11.15
CA ILE A 49 -7.96 -13.91 11.06
C ILE A 49 -8.28 -13.54 9.60
N PHE A 50 -7.40 -13.98 8.69
CA PHE A 50 -7.53 -13.72 7.26
C PHE A 50 -7.93 -14.99 6.50
N ARG A 51 -8.64 -14.83 5.39
CA ARG A 51 -8.97 -15.91 4.44
C ARG A 51 -7.68 -16.55 3.93
N SER A 52 -7.74 -17.86 3.66
CA SER A 52 -6.62 -18.64 3.12
C SER A 52 -6.31 -18.25 1.67
N LEU A 53 -5.57 -17.15 1.51
CA LEU A 53 -5.08 -16.58 0.25
C LEU A 53 -3.55 -16.52 0.28
N ASP A 54 -2.93 -16.22 -0.86
CA ASP A 54 -1.48 -16.10 -0.93
C ASP A 54 -0.98 -14.85 -0.17
N PRO A 55 -0.14 -14.99 0.88
CA PRO A 55 0.35 -13.88 1.69
C PRO A 55 1.14 -12.81 0.92
N ASP A 56 1.90 -13.20 -0.10
CA ASP A 56 2.71 -12.26 -0.90
C ASP A 56 1.80 -11.39 -1.76
N TYR A 57 0.74 -11.97 -2.33
CA TYR A 57 -0.25 -11.21 -3.09
C TYR A 57 -1.07 -10.28 -2.19
N LEU A 58 -1.40 -10.70 -0.96
CA LEU A 58 -2.05 -9.82 0.01
C LEU A 58 -1.17 -8.62 0.38
N ALA A 59 0.12 -8.86 0.65
CA ALA A 59 1.08 -7.80 0.96
C ALA A 59 1.21 -6.78 -0.19
N ARG A 60 1.41 -7.26 -1.42
CA ARG A 60 1.53 -6.41 -2.60
C ARG A 60 0.24 -5.65 -2.92
N SER A 61 -0.91 -6.28 -2.72
CA SER A 61 -2.21 -5.64 -2.97
C SER A 61 -2.47 -4.51 -1.98
N LEU A 62 -2.22 -4.74 -0.68
CA LEU A 62 -2.36 -3.70 0.33
C LEU A 62 -1.38 -2.55 0.09
N ASP A 63 -0.10 -2.85 -0.18
CA ASP A 63 0.90 -1.83 -0.50
C ASP A 63 0.51 -1.02 -1.74
N SER A 64 0.01 -1.68 -2.79
CA SER A 64 -0.41 -1.00 -4.01
C SER A 64 -1.59 -0.07 -3.77
N LEU A 65 -2.58 -0.48 -2.97
CA LEU A 65 -3.73 0.37 -2.60
C LEU A 65 -3.27 1.56 -1.74
N ALA A 66 -2.48 1.30 -0.70
CA ALA A 66 -1.97 2.32 0.20
C ALA A 66 -1.11 3.35 -0.54
N SER A 67 -0.18 2.90 -1.38
CA SER A 67 0.67 3.76 -2.20
C SER A 67 -0.16 4.60 -3.17
N THR A 68 -1.14 3.99 -3.85
CA THR A 68 -2.01 4.71 -4.80
C THR A 68 -2.78 5.82 -4.12
N PHE A 69 -3.39 5.54 -2.96
CA PHE A 69 -4.15 6.53 -2.20
C PHE A 69 -3.26 7.62 -1.58
N LEU A 70 -2.06 7.26 -1.13
CA LEU A 70 -1.08 8.23 -0.67
C LEU A 70 -0.69 9.21 -1.79
N PHE A 71 -0.42 8.71 -3.00
CA PHE A 71 -0.08 9.57 -4.14
C PHE A 71 -1.25 10.45 -4.58
N ALA A 72 -2.48 9.92 -4.58
CA ALA A 72 -3.67 10.73 -4.86
C ALA A 72 -3.84 11.87 -3.85
N TRP A 73 -3.65 11.58 -2.55
CA TRP A 73 -3.67 12.60 -1.51
C TRP A 73 -2.53 13.62 -1.67
N LEU A 74 -1.31 13.19 -2.02
CA LEU A 74 -0.18 14.10 -2.25
C LEU A 74 -0.43 15.05 -3.44
N ASP A 75 -1.13 14.59 -4.47
CA ASP A 75 -1.48 15.38 -5.66
C ASP A 75 -2.55 16.44 -5.35
N ASP A 76 -3.66 16.04 -4.71
CA ASP A 76 -4.72 16.96 -4.29
C ASP A 76 -5.38 16.52 -2.97
N PRO A 77 -4.88 17.02 -1.82
CA PRO A 77 -5.39 16.63 -0.51
C PRO A 77 -6.87 17.01 -0.27
N GLN A 78 -7.37 18.06 -0.92
CA GLN A 78 -8.75 18.51 -0.75
C GLN A 78 -9.71 17.61 -1.52
N LYS A 79 -9.32 17.18 -2.73
CA LYS A 79 -10.10 16.27 -3.56
C LYS A 79 -10.02 14.82 -3.07
N TYR A 80 -8.88 14.41 -2.51
CA TYR A 80 -8.66 13.05 -2.00
C TYR A 80 -8.31 13.06 -0.50
N PRO A 81 -9.28 13.35 0.39
CA PRO A 81 -9.04 13.33 1.83
C PRO A 81 -8.55 11.96 2.29
N TYR A 82 -7.49 11.93 3.09
CA TYR A 82 -6.84 10.70 3.50
C TYR A 82 -7.78 9.80 4.33
N GLU A 83 -8.67 10.38 5.13
CA GLU A 83 -9.66 9.66 5.92
C GLU A 83 -10.64 8.88 5.02
N LYS A 84 -10.96 9.43 3.85
CA LYS A 84 -11.79 8.72 2.87
C LYS A 84 -11.01 7.54 2.28
N SER A 85 -9.73 7.73 1.96
CA SER A 85 -8.85 6.65 1.47
C SER A 85 -8.73 5.49 2.45
N LEU A 86 -8.64 5.77 3.76
CA LEU A 86 -8.63 4.73 4.79
C LEU A 86 -9.92 3.91 4.80
N ARG A 87 -11.08 4.57 4.73
CA ARG A 87 -12.38 3.87 4.63
C ARG A 87 -12.47 3.01 3.38
N MET A 88 -12.03 3.53 2.24
CA MET A 88 -12.02 2.76 0.99
C MET A 88 -11.09 1.55 1.06
N MET A 89 -9.93 1.65 1.73
CA MET A 89 -9.03 0.52 1.94
C MET A 89 -9.71 -0.58 2.77
N ASP A 90 -10.46 -0.21 3.81
CA ASP A 90 -11.22 -1.18 4.60
C ASP A 90 -12.29 -1.89 3.76
N GLU A 91 -13.11 -1.13 3.03
CA GLU A 91 -14.20 -1.66 2.20
C GLU A 91 -13.70 -2.53 1.03
N ILE A 92 -12.62 -2.14 0.36
CA ILE A 92 -12.12 -2.82 -0.83
C ILE A 92 -11.25 -4.02 -0.44
N PHE A 93 -10.42 -3.88 0.59
CA PHE A 93 -9.42 -4.89 0.94
C PHE A 93 -9.82 -5.70 2.17
N PHE A 94 -9.86 -5.08 3.35
CA PHE A 94 -10.01 -5.82 4.61
C PHE A 94 -11.36 -6.52 4.75
N HIS A 95 -12.45 -5.87 4.34
CA HIS A 95 -13.78 -6.48 4.32
C HIS A 95 -13.82 -7.80 3.51
N ASN A 96 -13.00 -7.89 2.47
CA ASN A 96 -12.93 -9.07 1.60
C ASN A 96 -11.97 -10.16 2.07
N ILE A 97 -11.09 -9.86 3.02
CA ILE A 97 -10.07 -10.84 3.46
C ILE A 97 -10.23 -11.23 4.93
N LEU A 98 -11.00 -10.51 5.74
CA LEU A 98 -11.29 -10.90 7.11
C LEU A 98 -12.25 -12.09 7.14
N VAL A 99 -12.02 -13.01 8.08
CA VAL A 99 -12.94 -14.10 8.40
C VAL A 99 -14.00 -13.58 9.38
N ALA A 100 -15.28 -13.85 9.10
CA ALA A 100 -16.42 -13.24 9.78
C ALA A 100 -16.44 -13.44 11.31
N ASP A 101 -15.80 -14.49 11.81
CA ASP A 101 -15.74 -14.81 13.24
C ASP A 101 -14.83 -13.85 14.04
N TYR A 102 -13.99 -13.06 13.37
CA TYR A 102 -13.10 -12.07 14.00
C TYR A 102 -13.71 -10.65 14.08
N VAL A 103 -14.82 -10.39 13.40
CA VAL A 103 -15.49 -9.08 13.39
C VAL A 103 -16.46 -8.92 14.58
N LYS A 104 -16.66 -9.97 15.38
CA LYS A 104 -17.63 -10.03 16.50
C LYS A 104 -17.02 -10.01 17.92
N SER A 105 -15.72 -9.78 18.10
CA SER A 105 -15.11 -9.67 19.45
C SER A 105 -14.97 -8.22 19.90
#